data_AF-A0A975CIX6-F1
#
_entry.id   AF-A0A975CIX6-F1
#
_cell.length_a   1.000
_cell.length_b   1.000
_cell.length_c   1.000
_cell.angle_alpha   90.00
_cell.angle_beta   90.00
_cell.angle_gamma   90.00
#
_symmetry.space_group_name_H-M   'P 1'
#
loop_
_entity.id
_entity.type
_entity.pdbx_description
1 polymer ?
#
loop_
_entity_poly.entity_id
_entity_poly.type
_entity_poly.pdbx_seq_one_letter_code
_entity_poly.pdbx_strand_id
1 'polypeptide(L)' 'MSNLEQKTARLTVLIDPSKKKAFETLCAAQDVTPSQVVRRLIRDYLRQNGMKWTPGDPDDGASSLAPLK' A
#
# COMPACT_ATOMS: atom_id res chain seq x y z
N MET A 1 -9.19 3.90 -25.15
CA MET A 1 -10.21 3.02 -24.53
C MET A 1 -9.52 1.86 -23.86
N SER A 2 -9.38 1.89 -22.54
CA SER A 2 -9.49 0.72 -21.66
C SER A 2 -9.43 1.22 -20.22
N ASN A 3 -10.37 0.70 -19.44
CA ASN A 3 -10.90 1.21 -18.19
C ASN A 3 -9.84 1.11 -17.09
N LEU A 4 -9.32 2.24 -16.58
CA LEU A 4 -8.60 2.24 -15.30
C LEU A 4 -9.66 2.10 -14.21
N GLU A 5 -10.18 0.89 -14.01
CA GLU A 5 -10.94 0.57 -12.81
C GLU A 5 -10.05 0.96 -11.63
N GLN A 6 -10.33 2.12 -11.04
CA GLN A 6 -9.66 2.61 -9.88
C GLN A 6 -10.08 1.69 -8.72
N LYS A 7 -9.41 0.54 -8.60
CA LYS A 7 -9.46 -0.42 -7.48
C LYS A 7 -9.00 0.29 -6.21
N THR A 8 -9.81 1.23 -5.76
CA THR A 8 -9.53 2.14 -4.66
C THR A 8 -10.22 1.59 -3.42
N ALA A 9 -9.47 0.88 -2.60
CA ALA A 9 -9.93 0.45 -1.28
C ALA A 9 -9.67 1.57 -0.26
N ARG A 10 -10.63 1.83 0.62
CA ARG A 10 -10.48 2.78 1.73
C ARG A 10 -9.88 2.05 2.92
N LEU A 11 -8.66 2.42 3.30
CA LEU A 11 -8.01 1.96 4.52
C LEU A 11 -8.26 2.99 5.64
N THR A 12 -8.93 2.58 6.71
CA THR A 12 -9.12 3.40 7.92
C THR A 12 -8.24 2.83 9.03
N VAL A 13 -7.34 3.64 9.58
CA VAL A 13 -6.47 3.26 10.69
C VAL A 13 -6.71 4.21 11.85
N LEU A 14 -6.94 3.66 13.04
CA LEU A 14 -6.96 4.44 14.27
C LEU A 14 -5.52 4.62 14.75
N ILE A 15 -5.09 5.87 14.86
CA ILE A 15 -3.78 6.24 15.39
C ILE A 15 -3.93 7.26 16.51
N ASP A 16 -3.01 7.21 17.46
CA ASP A 16 -2.93 8.18 18.54
C ASP A 16 -2.79 9.62 18.00
N PRO A 17 -3.48 10.62 18.59
CA PRO A 17 -3.46 11.99 18.10
C PRO A 17 -2.07 12.63 18.13
N SER A 18 -1.22 12.27 19.10
CA SER A 18 0.15 12.78 19.20
C SER A 18 1.01 12.25 18.06
N LYS A 19 0.85 10.95 17.74
CA LYS A 19 1.55 10.33 16.60
C LYS A 19 1.08 10.89 15.27
N LYS A 20 -0.23 11.12 15.10
CA LYS A 20 -0.79 11.75 13.89
C LYS A 20 -0.15 13.12 13.65
N LYS A 21 -0.09 13.97 14.67
CA LYS A 21 0.46 15.33 14.57
C LYS A 21 1.94 15.34 14.21
N ALA A 22 2.72 14.45 14.83
CA ALA A 22 4.13 14.27 14.50
C ALA A 22 4.32 13.80 13.04
N PHE A 23 3.50 12.84 12.60
CA PHE A 23 3.53 12.33 11.23
C PHE A 23 3.14 13.40 10.20
N GLU A 24 2.09 14.18 10.45
CA GLU A 24 1.67 15.29 9.59
C GLU A 24 2.75 16.36 9.48
N THR A 25 3.41 16.69 10.61
CA THR A 25 4.51 17.67 10.64
C THR A 25 5.71 17.18 9.83
N LEU A 26 6.09 15.91 9.99
CA LEU A 26 7.18 15.30 9.24
C LEU A 26 6.87 15.20 7.73
N CYS A 27 5.61 14.92 7.39
CA CYS A 27 5.15 14.90 6.00
C CYS A 27 5.20 16.31 5.38
N ALA A 28 4.72 17.33 6.11
CA ALA A 28 4.75 18.72 5.69
C ALA A 28 6.18 19.24 5.47
N ALA A 29 7.14 18.84 6.32
CA ALA A 29 8.55 19.20 6.16
C ALA A 29 9.21 18.63 4.90
N GLN A 30 8.65 17.56 4.34
CA GLN A 30 9.17 16.86 3.16
C GLN A 30 8.32 17.11 1.90
N ASP A 31 7.35 18.03 1.96
CA ASP A 31 6.41 18.33 0.87
C ASP A 31 5.61 17.10 0.39
N VAL A 32 5.39 16.13 1.28
CA VAL A 32 4.62 14.91 0.97
C VAL A 32 3.32 14.89 1.76
N THR A 33 2.29 14.29 1.19
CA THR A 33 1.04 14.05 1.93
C THR A 33 1.13 12.73 2.71
N PRO A 34 0.50 12.63 3.89
CA PRO A 34 0.51 11.41 4.68
C PRO A 34 0.00 10.19 3.89
N SER A 35 -0.99 10.39 3.02
CA SER A 35 -1.51 9.35 2.12
C SER A 35 -0.47 8.82 1.12
N GLN A 36 0.41 9.68 0.61
CA GLN A 36 1.50 9.27 -0.29
C GLN A 36 2.50 8.39 0.46
N VAL A 37 2.88 8.80 1.67
CA VAL A 37 3.82 8.05 2.52
C VAL A 37 3.24 6.70 2.90
N VAL A 38 1.98 6.64 3.32
CA VAL A 38 1.30 5.37 3.67
C VAL A 38 1.23 4.43 2.46
N ARG A 39 0.91 4.93 1.27
CA ARG A 39 0.91 4.10 0.05
C ARG A 39 2.30 3.55 -0.29
N ARG A 40 3.35 4.36 -0.15
CA ARG A 40 4.73 3.93 -0.37
C ARG A 40 5.12 2.87 0.65
N LEU A 41 4.76 3.07 1.91
CA LEU A 41 5.04 2.17 3.02
C LEU A 41 4.35 0.82 2.83
N ILE A 42 3.07 0.80 2.43
CA ILE A 42 2.35 -0.44 2.09
C ILE A 42 3.06 -1.18 0.95
N ARG A 43 3.41 -0.48 -0.13
CA ARG A 43 4.08 -1.10 -1.28
C ARG A 43 5.44 -1.69 -0.89
N ASP A 44 6.22 -0.95 -0.11
CA ASP A 44 7.55 -1.39 0.31
C ASP A 44 7.45 -2.55 1.30
N TYR A 45 6.49 -2.51 2.23
CA TYR A 45 6.20 -3.60 3.16
C TYR A 45 5.78 -4.88 2.45
N LEU A 46 4.92 -4.80 1.43
CA LEU A 46 4.56 -5.95 0.59
C LEU A 46 5.78 -6.52 -0.13
N ARG A 47 6.63 -5.64 -0.69
CA ARG A 47 7.85 -6.05 -1.40
C ARG A 47 8.84 -6.75 -0.48
N GLN A 48 9.02 -6.26 0.75
CA GLN A 48 9.89 -6.85 1.76
C GLN A 48 9.40 -8.23 2.23
N ASN A 49 8.07 -8.42 2.31
CA ASN A 49 7.47 -9.71 2.66
C ASN A 49 7.35 -10.68 1.46
N GLY A 50 7.94 -10.36 0.31
CA GLY A 50 7.95 -11.23 -0.87
C GLY A 50 6.63 -11.29 -1.64
N MET A 51 5.64 -10.45 -1.31
CA MET A 51 4.41 -10.35 -2.09
C MET A 51 4.64 -9.46 -3.33
N LYS A 52 4.60 -10.08 -4.51
CA LYS A 52 4.56 -9.34 -5.79
C LYS A 52 3.18 -8.71 -5.95
N TRP A 53 3.09 -7.42 -5.64
CA TRP A 53 1.90 -6.62 -5.91
C TRP A 53 2.12 -5.73 -7.14
N THR A 54 1.34 -5.96 -8.19
CA THR A 54 1.35 -5.17 -9.42
C THR A 54 0.05 -4.33 -9.46
N PRO A 55 0.12 -3.00 -9.62
CA PRO A 55 -1.07 -2.16 -9.72
C PRO A 55 -1.79 -2.43 -11.05
N GLY A 56 -2.78 -3.33 -11.03
CA GLY A 56 -3.55 -3.68 -12.23
C GLY A 56 -4.08 -5.12 -12.18
N ASP A 57 -3.30 -6.05 -11.64
CA ASP A 57 -3.66 -7.46 -11.59
C ASP A 57 -4.84 -7.67 -10.63
N PRO A 58 -5.99 -8.16 -11.12
CA PRO A 58 -6.98 -8.75 -10.24
C PRO A 58 -6.37 -10.08 -9.79
N ASP A 59 -6.04 -10.20 -8.52
CA ASP A 59 -5.98 -11.50 -7.85
C ASP A 59 -5.21 -12.58 -8.63
N ASP A 60 -3.87 -12.49 -8.73
CA ASP A 60 -3.07 -13.69 -8.92
C ASP A 60 -2.70 -14.25 -7.54
N GLY A 61 -3.74 -14.71 -6.85
CA GLY A 61 -3.64 -15.55 -5.66
C GLY A 61 -3.36 -17.02 -6.00
N ALA A 62 -2.63 -17.31 -7.08
CA ALA A 62 -2.44 -18.69 -7.54
C ALA A 62 -1.11 -18.92 -8.27
N SER A 63 0.01 -18.60 -7.63
CA SER A 63 1.24 -19.32 -7.96
C SER A 63 2.13 -19.52 -6.75
N SER A 64 1.79 -20.53 -5.94
CA SER A 64 2.75 -21.55 -5.50
C SER A 64 2.06 -22.58 -4.59
N LEU A 65 1.24 -23.45 -5.16
CA LEU A 65 1.16 -24.84 -4.69
C LEU A 65 1.88 -25.66 -5.75
N ALA A 66 3.15 -25.95 -5.44
CA ALA A 66 4.01 -26.78 -6.26
C ALA A 66 3.37 -28.14 -6.54
N PRO A 67 3.55 -28.73 -7.73
CA PRO A 67 3.17 -30.11 -7.96
C PRO A 67 4.02 -31.03 -7.06
N LEU A 68 3.39 -31.67 -6.07
CA LEU A 68 3.99 -32.83 -5.43
C LEU A 68 4.01 -33.98 -6.45
N LYS A 69 5.21 -34.53 -6.61
CA LYS A 69 5.51 -35.77 -7.31
C LYS A 69 4.85 -36.97 -6.64
#